data_AF-A0A2N1VLV7-F1
#
_entry.id   AF-A0A2N1VLV7-F1
#
_cell.length_a   1.000
_cell.length_b   1.000
_cell.length_c   1.000
_cell.angle_alpha   90.00
_cell.angle_beta   90.00
_cell.angle_gamma   90.00
#
_symmetry.space_group_name_H-M   'P 1'
#
loop_
_entity.id
_entity.type
_entity.pdbx_description
1 polymer ?
#
loop_
_entity_poly.entity_id
_entity_poly.type
_entity_poly.pdbx_seq_one_letter_code
_entity_poly.pdbx_strand_id
1 'polypeptide(L)'
;MSFSQFFKNVELISELIDHVKILINFQSEIRIWDAGCGMCHSTYMMAILLAESIGMQAYTDKVTIIATDIDELRTFKSNAEIGIYPKSNLTNMPNDLVSKYFEEDNFYYQVKENIRQKVQYKRHDLLTYKSVGSDFDAIICSNVMHHFSPIEQGKVLDMFTSSLKSGGMIFRV
;
A
#
# COMPACT_ATOMS: atom_id res chain seq x y z
N MET A 1 16.72 -9.97 17.48
CA MET A 1 16.89 -8.92 16.45
C MET A 1 15.51 -8.55 15.94
N SER A 2 15.02 -7.34 16.22
CA SER A 2 13.73 -6.87 15.74
C SER A 2 13.87 -6.52 14.26
N PHE A 3 13.27 -7.31 13.37
CA PHE A 3 13.19 -6.94 11.96
C PHE A 3 12.18 -5.80 11.81
N SER A 4 12.63 -4.64 11.33
CA SER A 4 11.75 -3.58 10.85
C SER A 4 10.75 -4.16 9.86
N GLN A 5 9.47 -3.87 10.04
CA GLN A 5 8.43 -4.26 9.09
C GLN A 5 8.32 -3.26 7.94
N PHE A 6 8.73 -2.00 8.18
CA PHE A 6 9.01 -1.03 7.12
C PHE A 6 10.32 -1.39 6.41
N PHE A 7 10.44 -1.07 5.11
CA PHE A 7 11.56 -1.44 4.23
C PHE A 7 11.69 -2.93 3.86
N LYS A 8 10.65 -3.74 4.07
CA LYS A 8 10.53 -5.04 3.37
C LYS A 8 10.01 -4.83 1.94
N ASN A 9 10.39 -5.70 1.00
CA ASN A 9 9.92 -5.67 -0.40
C ASN A 9 10.21 -4.35 -1.15
N VAL A 10 11.33 -3.68 -0.87
CA VAL A 10 11.68 -2.38 -1.50
C VAL A 10 11.79 -2.49 -3.02
N GLU A 11 12.34 -3.59 -3.53
CA GLU A 11 12.45 -3.84 -4.98
C GLU A 11 11.07 -3.84 -5.66
N LEU A 12 10.10 -4.54 -5.08
CA LEU A 12 8.72 -4.55 -5.58
C LEU A 12 8.08 -3.17 -5.55
N ILE A 13 8.29 -2.42 -4.46
CA ILE A 13 7.79 -1.05 -4.34
C ILE A 13 8.46 -0.17 -5.40
N SER A 14 9.74 -0.38 -5.72
CA SER A 14 10.45 0.38 -6.74
C SER A 14 9.90 0.14 -8.15
N GLU A 15 9.56 -1.11 -8.51
CA GLU A 15 8.93 -1.41 -9.80
C GLU A 15 7.56 -0.73 -9.96
N LEU A 16 6.76 -0.74 -8.89
CA LEU A 16 5.48 -0.04 -8.87
C LEU A 16 5.67 1.47 -9.02
N ILE A 17 6.65 2.06 -8.33
CA ILE A 17 6.96 3.48 -8.43
C ILE A 17 7.35 3.85 -9.86
N ASP A 18 8.19 3.06 -10.51
CA ASP A 18 8.60 3.32 -11.89
C ASP A 18 7.42 3.26 -12.85
N HIS A 19 6.50 2.31 -12.67
CA HIS A 19 5.25 2.28 -13.43
C HIS A 19 4.42 3.54 -13.20
N VAL A 20 4.23 3.95 -11.94
CA VAL A 20 3.45 5.15 -11.58
C VAL A 20 4.07 6.44 -12.14
N LYS A 21 5.41 6.55 -12.17
CA LYS A 21 6.13 7.70 -12.76
C LYS A 21 5.86 7.86 -14.25
N ILE A 22 5.58 6.77 -14.96
CA ILE A 22 5.18 6.84 -16.37
C ILE A 22 3.74 7.37 -16.45
N LEU A 23 2.82 6.77 -15.69
CA LEU A 23 1.39 7.09 -15.73
C LEU A 23 1.05 8.53 -15.33
N ILE A 24 1.79 9.11 -14.38
CA ILE A 24 1.51 10.44 -13.82
C ILE A 24 1.48 11.57 -14.86
N ASN A 25 2.16 11.39 -16.00
CA ASN A 25 2.22 12.36 -17.08
C ASN A 25 1.00 12.30 -18.02
N PHE A 26 0.26 11.19 -18.00
CA PHE A 26 -0.84 10.93 -18.95
C PHE A 26 -2.19 10.77 -18.27
N GLN A 27 -2.21 10.58 -16.95
CA GLN A 27 -3.42 10.34 -16.19
C GLN A 27 -3.70 11.46 -15.18
N SER A 28 -4.99 11.71 -14.97
CA SER A 28 -5.51 12.64 -13.96
C SER A 28 -5.61 12.00 -12.57
N GLU A 29 -5.74 10.68 -12.51
CA GLU A 29 -5.83 9.89 -11.28
C GLU A 29 -5.10 8.57 -11.49
N ILE A 30 -4.42 8.10 -10.44
CA ILE A 30 -3.72 6.83 -10.35
C ILE A 30 -4.29 6.07 -9.15
N ARG A 31 -4.89 4.91 -9.43
CA ARG A 31 -5.55 4.08 -8.42
C ARG A 31 -4.76 2.81 -8.16
N ILE A 32 -4.35 2.63 -6.91
CA ILE A 32 -3.54 1.49 -6.47
C ILE A 32 -4.36 0.66 -5.47
N TRP A 33 -4.35 -0.66 -5.61
CA TRP A 33 -4.91 -1.58 -4.62
C TRP A 33 -3.81 -2.39 -3.94
N ASP A 34 -3.62 -2.20 -2.63
CA ASP A 34 -2.81 -3.06 -1.77
C ASP A 34 -3.67 -4.14 -1.10
N ALA A 35 -3.66 -5.33 -1.69
CA ALA A 35 -4.48 -6.47 -1.31
C ALA A 35 -3.74 -7.38 -0.31
N GLY A 36 -4.34 -7.62 0.86
CA GLY A 36 -3.68 -8.31 1.96
C GLY A 36 -2.59 -7.46 2.60
N CYS A 37 -2.89 -6.18 2.86
CA CYS A 37 -1.92 -5.17 3.29
C CYS A 37 -1.36 -5.43 4.71
N GLY A 38 -1.95 -6.35 5.47
CA GLY A 38 -1.56 -6.59 6.86
C GLY A 38 -1.75 -5.32 7.71
N MET A 39 -0.77 -5.05 8.57
CA MET A 39 -0.70 -3.82 9.37
C MET A 39 -0.30 -2.55 8.56
N CYS A 40 -0.40 -2.58 7.23
CA CYS A 40 -0.14 -1.46 6.32
C CYS A 40 1.29 -0.87 6.33
N HIS A 41 2.28 -1.57 6.90
CA HIS A 41 3.67 -1.10 6.92
C HIS A 41 4.20 -0.84 5.50
N SER A 42 4.01 -1.81 4.59
CA SER A 42 4.40 -1.68 3.18
C SER A 42 3.57 -0.65 2.44
N THR A 43 2.28 -0.51 2.79
CA THR A 43 1.37 0.47 2.20
C THR A 43 1.85 1.89 2.43
N TYR A 44 2.15 2.24 3.69
CA TYR A 44 2.66 3.57 4.03
C TYR A 44 4.08 3.81 3.53
N MET A 45 4.91 2.76 3.49
CA MET A 45 6.22 2.83 2.85
C MET A 45 6.10 3.18 1.35
N MET A 46 5.22 2.50 0.63
CA MET A 46 4.92 2.77 -0.77
C MET A 46 4.37 4.18 -0.96
N ALA A 47 3.43 4.61 -0.12
CA ALA A 47 2.87 5.95 -0.12
C ALA A 47 3.95 7.04 0.03
N ILE A 48 4.86 6.87 0.99
CA ILE A 48 5.99 7.78 1.22
C ILE A 48 6.94 7.81 0.01
N LEU A 49 7.31 6.65 -0.51
CA LEU A 49 8.23 6.57 -1.65
C LEU A 49 7.61 7.12 -2.95
N LEU A 50 6.30 6.95 -3.14
CA LEU A 50 5.58 7.62 -4.22
C LEU A 50 5.67 9.14 -4.05
N ALA A 51 5.35 9.66 -2.86
CA ALA A 51 5.44 11.10 -2.58
C ALA A 51 6.87 11.64 -2.80
N GLU A 52 7.91 10.88 -2.49
CA GLU A 52 9.29 11.26 -2.80
C GLU A 52 9.61 11.22 -4.30
N SER A 53 9.08 10.24 -5.01
CA SER A 53 9.48 9.98 -6.39
C SER A 53 8.75 10.84 -7.42
N ILE A 54 7.47 11.15 -7.18
CA ILE A 54 6.65 11.99 -8.07
C ILE A 54 6.41 13.40 -7.52
N GLY A 55 6.86 13.67 -6.29
CA GLY A 55 6.65 14.93 -5.58
C GLY A 55 5.31 14.97 -4.84
N MET A 56 5.32 15.67 -3.70
CA MET A 56 4.17 15.73 -2.78
C MET A 56 2.89 16.23 -3.46
N GLN A 57 2.97 17.28 -4.29
CA GLN A 57 1.80 17.84 -4.95
C GLN A 57 1.15 16.84 -5.93
N ALA A 58 1.96 16.19 -6.79
CA ALA A 58 1.44 15.21 -7.73
C ALA A 58 0.84 13.99 -6.98
N TYR A 59 1.48 13.57 -5.90
CA TYR A 59 0.95 12.53 -5.02
C TYR A 59 -0.40 12.93 -4.41
N THR A 60 -0.51 14.13 -3.82
CA THR A 60 -1.76 14.59 -3.21
C THR A 60 -2.86 14.88 -4.21
N ASP A 61 -2.53 15.18 -5.47
CA ASP A 61 -3.55 15.52 -6.47
C ASP A 61 -4.06 14.28 -7.21
N LYS A 62 -3.20 13.28 -7.42
CA LYS A 62 -3.48 12.21 -8.38
C LYS A 62 -3.52 10.81 -7.77
N VAL A 63 -2.93 10.56 -6.61
CA VAL A 63 -2.78 9.18 -6.10
C VAL A 63 -3.89 8.84 -5.10
N THR A 64 -4.49 7.67 -5.30
CA THR A 64 -5.40 7.01 -4.35
C THR A 64 -4.95 5.57 -4.12
N ILE A 65 -4.70 5.19 -2.87
CA ILE A 65 -4.34 3.83 -2.46
C ILE A 65 -5.51 3.24 -1.68
N ILE A 66 -6.05 2.12 -2.15
CA ILE A 66 -7.01 1.32 -1.41
C ILE A 66 -6.25 0.15 -0.79
N ALA A 67 -6.19 0.08 0.53
CA ALA A 67 -5.51 -0.97 1.27
C ALA A 67 -6.55 -1.88 1.93
N THR A 68 -6.41 -3.19 1.78
CA THR A 68 -7.43 -4.11 2.27
C THR A 68 -6.88 -5.36 2.93
N ASP A 69 -7.54 -5.78 4.00
CA ASP A 69 -7.24 -7.04 4.68
C ASP A 69 -8.53 -7.65 5.27
N ILE A 70 -8.49 -8.95 5.58
CA ILE A 70 -9.60 -9.66 6.24
C ILE A 70 -9.59 -9.43 7.75
N ASP A 71 -8.43 -9.07 8.30
CA ASP A 71 -8.22 -8.90 9.73
C ASP A 71 -8.99 -7.69 10.30
N GLU A 72 -9.66 -7.90 11.42
CA GLU A 72 -10.45 -6.92 12.17
C GLU A 72 -9.78 -6.49 13.48
N LEU A 73 -8.56 -6.97 13.76
CA LEU A 73 -7.84 -6.61 14.98
C LEU A 73 -7.76 -5.08 15.11
N ARG A 74 -8.08 -4.58 16.30
CA ARG A 74 -8.09 -3.13 16.60
C ARG A 74 -6.76 -2.44 16.27
N THR A 75 -5.65 -3.17 16.40
CA THR A 75 -4.29 -2.73 16.02
C THR A 75 -4.13 -2.57 14.52
N PHE A 76 -4.81 -3.37 13.69
CA PHE A 76 -4.83 -3.17 12.25
C PHE A 76 -5.55 -1.88 11.90
N LYS A 77 -6.72 -1.64 12.50
CA LYS A 77 -7.48 -0.42 12.24
C LYS A 77 -6.72 0.85 12.63
N SER A 78 -6.09 0.89 13.81
CA SER A 78 -5.28 2.04 14.23
C SER A 78 -4.08 2.28 13.30
N ASN A 79 -3.43 1.21 12.83
CA ASN A 79 -2.27 1.34 11.97
C ASN A 79 -2.69 1.72 10.54
N ALA A 80 -3.71 1.06 10.01
CA ALA A 80 -4.19 1.24 8.64
C ALA A 80 -4.88 2.59 8.44
N GLU A 81 -5.75 3.03 9.35
CA GLU A 81 -6.51 4.27 9.20
C GLU A 81 -5.77 5.49 9.79
N ILE A 82 -5.04 5.32 10.89
CA ILE A 82 -4.47 6.45 11.65
C ILE A 82 -2.94 6.54 11.48
N GLY A 83 -2.30 5.51 10.93
CA GLY A 83 -0.87 5.51 10.61
C GLY A 83 0.04 5.48 11.82
N ILE A 84 -0.40 4.93 12.96
CA ILE A 84 0.36 4.90 14.20
C ILE A 84 1.19 3.61 14.29
N TYR A 85 2.49 3.75 14.54
CA TYR A 85 3.43 2.63 14.63
C TYR A 85 4.36 2.80 15.83
N PRO A 86 4.67 1.72 16.58
CA PRO A 86 5.69 1.76 17.61
C PRO A 86 7.04 2.19 17.03
N LYS A 87 7.84 2.94 17.78
CA LYS A 87 9.19 3.35 17.34
C LYS A 87 10.07 2.18 16.90
N SER A 88 9.89 1.01 17.52
CA SER A 88 10.58 -0.24 17.16
C SER A 88 10.31 -0.73 15.73
N ASN A 89 9.22 -0.30 15.10
CA ASN A 89 8.85 -0.73 13.74
C ASN A 89 9.62 0.05 12.65
N LEU A 90 10.21 1.21 13.00
CA LEU A 90 10.89 2.12 12.07
C LEU A 90 12.42 2.08 12.20
N THR A 91 13.00 1.16 12.97
CA THR A 91 14.44 1.16 13.30
C THR A 91 15.38 1.08 12.08
N ASN A 92 14.90 0.60 10.93
CA ASN A 92 15.69 0.52 9.70
C ASN A 92 15.27 1.56 8.65
N MET A 93 14.35 2.47 8.97
CA MET A 93 13.96 3.54 8.07
C MET A 93 15.02 4.65 8.12
N PRO A 94 15.44 5.22 6.98
CA PRO A 94 16.33 6.38 6.96
C PRO A 94 15.75 7.53 7.81
N ASN A 95 16.57 8.09 8.71
CA ASN A 95 16.15 9.14 9.64
C ASN A 95 15.55 10.37 8.93
N ASP A 96 16.02 10.68 7.72
CA ASP A 96 15.50 11.77 6.91
C ASP A 96 14.03 11.52 6.51
N LEU A 97 13.69 10.28 6.12
CA LEU A 97 12.31 9.91 5.81
C LEU A 97 11.44 9.91 7.07
N VAL A 98 11.96 9.40 8.19
CA VAL A 98 11.23 9.42 9.47
C VAL A 98 10.87 10.87 9.85
N SER A 99 11.86 11.76 9.86
CA SER A 99 11.67 13.17 10.22
C SER A 99 10.73 13.91 9.26
N LYS A 100 10.77 13.55 7.97
CA LYS A 100 9.97 14.20 6.94
C LYS A 100 8.51 13.73 6.93
N TYR A 101 8.24 12.45 7.20
CA TYR A 101 6.94 11.83 6.97
C TYR A 101 6.19 11.36 8.22
N PHE A 102 6.84 11.41 9.39
CA PHE A 102 6.23 11.02 10.64
C PHE A 102 6.21 12.18 11.64
N GLU A 103 5.18 12.19 12.47
CA GLU A 103 5.10 12.96 13.70
C GLU A 103 5.53 12.05 14.85
N GLU A 104 6.45 12.53 15.68
CA GLU A 104 6.98 11.76 16.81
C GLU A 104 6.16 12.03 18.07
N ASP A 105 5.77 10.96 18.75
CA ASP A 105 5.28 10.97 20.14
C ASP A 105 6.24 10.13 21.01
N ASN A 106 6.00 10.06 22.32
CA ASN A 106 6.84 9.39 23.30
C ASN A 106 7.20 7.95 22.89
N PHE A 107 6.19 7.14 22.51
CA PHE A 107 6.36 5.72 22.20
C PHE A 107 6.09 5.35 20.74
N TYR A 108 5.51 6.27 19.96
CA TYR A 108 4.99 6.00 18.63
C TYR A 108 5.46 7.04 17.62
N TYR A 109 5.45 6.62 16.36
CA TYR A 109 5.45 7.51 15.21
C TYR A 109 4.07 7.45 14.54
N GLN A 110 3.58 8.61 14.12
CA GLN A 110 2.36 8.71 13.35
C GLN A 110 2.66 9.23 11.95
N VAL A 111 2.16 8.56 10.92
CA VAL A 111 2.28 9.04 9.53
C VAL A 111 1.54 10.37 9.39
N LYS A 112 2.19 11.36 8.77
CA LYS A 112 1.62 12.69 8.54
C LYS A 112 0.34 12.63 7.69
N GLU A 113 -0.56 13.57 8.00
CA GLU A 113 -1.89 13.72 7.39
C GLU A 113 -1.89 13.64 5.86
N ASN A 114 -0.97 14.37 5.21
CA ASN A 114 -0.85 14.45 3.76
C ASN A 114 -0.54 13.10 3.08
N ILE A 115 0.10 12.17 3.78
CA ILE A 115 0.32 10.81 3.30
C ILE A 115 -0.91 9.93 3.57
N ARG A 116 -1.41 9.93 4.81
CA ARG A 116 -2.50 9.03 5.23
C ARG A 116 -3.83 9.29 4.55
N GLN A 117 -4.14 10.54 4.18
CA GLN A 117 -5.39 10.86 3.49
C GLN A 117 -5.52 10.20 2.11
N LYS A 118 -4.40 9.70 1.54
CA LYS A 118 -4.39 8.96 0.28
C LYS A 118 -4.48 7.45 0.45
N VAL A 119 -4.45 6.95 1.67
CA VAL A 119 -4.58 5.53 2.00
C VAL A 119 -5.97 5.30 2.59
N GLN A 120 -6.80 4.58 1.86
CA GLN A 120 -8.14 4.19 2.29
C GLN A 120 -8.14 2.73 2.70
N TYR A 121 -8.29 2.46 3.99
CA TYR A 121 -8.44 1.09 4.46
C TYR A 121 -9.88 0.59 4.25
N LYS A 122 -10.03 -0.64 3.75
CA LYS A 122 -11.30 -1.34 3.71
C LYS A 122 -11.11 -2.79 4.13
N ARG A 123 -12.03 -3.31 4.94
CA ARG A 123 -12.09 -4.74 5.18
C ARG A 123 -12.51 -5.45 3.90
N HIS A 124 -11.74 -6.44 3.49
CA HIS A 124 -12.04 -7.23 2.30
C HIS A 124 -11.46 -8.64 2.41
N ASP A 125 -12.25 -9.62 1.98
CA ASP A 125 -11.81 -11.00 1.86
C ASP A 125 -11.66 -11.34 0.36
N LEU A 126 -10.42 -11.65 -0.04
CA LEU A 126 -10.09 -12.01 -1.42
C LEU A 126 -10.81 -13.28 -1.89
N LEU A 127 -11.16 -14.18 -0.98
CA LEU A 127 -11.88 -15.43 -1.29
C LEU A 127 -13.37 -15.20 -1.57
N THR A 128 -13.86 -13.96 -1.43
CA THR A 128 -15.18 -13.58 -1.98
C THR A 128 -15.15 -13.44 -3.50
N TYR A 129 -13.97 -13.32 -4.10
CA TYR A 129 -13.75 -13.11 -5.54
C TYR A 129 -14.49 -11.89 -6.10
N LYS A 130 -14.78 -10.91 -5.25
CA LYS A 130 -15.42 -9.64 -5.63
C LYS A 130 -14.42 -8.51 -5.45
N SER A 131 -14.17 -7.75 -6.51
CA SER A 131 -13.26 -6.62 -6.43
C SER A 131 -13.79 -5.50 -5.53
N VAL A 132 -12.89 -4.75 -4.88
CA VAL A 132 -13.21 -3.57 -4.05
C VAL A 132 -13.39 -2.28 -4.87
N GLY A 133 -13.18 -2.38 -6.18
CA GLY A 133 -13.36 -1.30 -7.15
C GLY A 133 -13.05 -1.76 -8.58
N SER A 134 -13.10 -0.84 -9.53
CA SER A 134 -12.65 -1.02 -10.91
C SER A 134 -11.53 -0.06 -11.24
N ASP A 135 -10.96 -0.17 -12.44
CA ASP A 135 -10.04 0.80 -13.04
C ASP A 135 -8.79 1.07 -12.19
N PHE A 136 -8.22 0.00 -11.62
CA PHE A 136 -6.94 0.09 -10.94
C PHE A 136 -5.80 0.18 -11.94
N ASP A 137 -4.87 1.10 -11.71
CA ASP A 137 -3.63 1.22 -12.47
C ASP A 137 -2.57 0.25 -11.95
N ALA A 138 -2.60 -0.05 -10.65
CA ALA A 138 -1.74 -1.06 -10.06
C ALA A 138 -2.48 -1.87 -8.97
N ILE A 139 -2.20 -3.17 -8.89
CA ILE A 139 -2.62 -4.04 -7.79
C ILE A 139 -1.39 -4.72 -7.23
N ILE A 140 -1.22 -4.72 -5.91
CA ILE A 140 -0.12 -5.40 -5.21
C ILE A 140 -0.69 -6.43 -4.23
N CYS A 141 -0.13 -7.64 -4.20
CA CYS A 141 -0.61 -8.72 -3.33
C CYS A 141 0.53 -9.60 -2.79
N SER A 142 1.42 -9.03 -1.98
CA SER A 142 2.67 -9.71 -1.59
C SER A 142 2.55 -10.71 -0.44
N ASN A 143 1.50 -10.63 0.37
CA ASN A 143 1.50 -11.21 1.72
C ASN A 143 0.59 -12.43 1.87
N VAL A 144 -0.45 -12.59 1.04
CA VAL A 144 -1.54 -13.54 1.36
C VAL A 144 -1.73 -14.66 0.34
N MET A 145 -1.32 -14.48 -0.91
CA MET A 145 -1.58 -15.44 -2.00
C MET A 145 -0.93 -16.81 -1.78
N HIS A 146 0.21 -16.87 -1.10
CA HIS A 146 0.89 -18.12 -0.76
C HIS A 146 0.10 -19.01 0.24
N HIS A 147 -0.94 -18.48 0.88
CA HIS A 147 -1.84 -19.25 1.75
C HIS A 147 -3.01 -19.91 1.00
N PHE A 148 -3.26 -19.52 -0.25
CA PHE A 148 -4.38 -20.01 -1.04
C PHE A 148 -4.01 -21.25 -1.86
N SER A 149 -4.99 -22.12 -2.09
CA SER A 149 -4.85 -23.23 -3.04
C SER A 149 -4.70 -22.72 -4.48
N PRO A 150 -4.15 -23.51 -5.41
CA PRO A 150 -4.00 -23.09 -6.80
C PRO A 150 -5.32 -22.65 -7.48
N ILE A 151 -6.43 -23.27 -7.10
CA ILE A 151 -7.76 -22.92 -7.63
C ILE A 151 -8.21 -21.55 -7.11
N GLU A 152 -8.00 -21.29 -5.82
CA GLU A 152 -8.31 -19.99 -5.20
C GLU A 152 -7.41 -18.89 -5.77
N GLN A 153 -6.12 -19.18 -5.96
CA GLN A 153 -5.18 -18.24 -6.56
C GLN A 153 -5.62 -17.83 -7.97
N GLY A 154 -6.03 -18.79 -8.81
CA GLY A 154 -6.55 -18.52 -10.15
C GLY A 154 -7.77 -17.59 -10.12
N LYS A 155 -8.73 -17.85 -9.23
CA LYS A 155 -9.93 -16.98 -9.11
C LYS A 155 -9.61 -15.58 -8.60
N VAL A 156 -8.66 -15.45 -7.68
CA VAL A 156 -8.19 -14.14 -7.19
C VAL A 156 -7.48 -13.37 -8.31
N LEU A 157 -6.66 -14.04 -9.11
CA LEU A 157 -6.01 -13.46 -10.29
C LEU A 157 -7.02 -13.01 -11.35
N ASP A 158 -8.06 -13.80 -11.60
CA ASP A 158 -9.14 -13.43 -12.52
C ASP A 158 -9.87 -12.16 -12.03
N MET A 159 -10.16 -12.10 -10.73
CA MET A 159 -10.74 -10.91 -10.10
C MET A 159 -9.82 -9.69 -10.25
N PHE A 160 -8.53 -9.82 -9.93
CA PHE A 160 -7.57 -8.71 -10.09
C PHE A 160 -7.51 -8.23 -11.53
N THR A 161 -7.36 -9.16 -12.48
CA THR A 161 -7.29 -8.84 -13.91
C THR A 161 -8.55 -8.11 -14.39
N SER A 162 -9.73 -8.55 -13.95
CA SER A 162 -11.01 -7.91 -14.28
C SER A 162 -11.18 -6.50 -13.68
N SER A 163 -10.43 -6.18 -12.63
CA SER A 163 -10.48 -4.89 -11.94
C SER A 163 -9.43 -3.89 -12.40
N LEU A 164 -8.46 -4.33 -13.21
CA LEU A 164 -7.45 -3.47 -13.79
C LEU A 164 -8.00 -2.62 -14.94
N LYS A 165 -7.48 -1.41 -15.02
CA LYS A 165 -7.62 -0.56 -16.20
C LYS A 165 -6.75 -1.11 -17.34
N SER A 166 -7.08 -0.76 -18.58
CA SER A 166 -6.20 -1.04 -19.72
C SER A 166 -4.79 -0.49 -19.49
N GLY A 167 -3.78 -1.36 -19.53
CA GLY A 167 -2.38 -1.02 -19.28
C GLY A 167 -1.97 -1.02 -17.80
N GLY A 168 -2.90 -1.30 -16.88
CA GLY A 168 -2.60 -1.50 -15.47
C GLY A 168 -1.83 -2.80 -15.22
N MET A 169 -1.15 -2.88 -14.07
CA MET A 169 -0.25 -4.00 -13.76
C MET A 169 -0.56 -4.63 -12.40
N ILE A 170 -0.32 -5.94 -12.30
CA ILE A 170 -0.32 -6.66 -11.01
C ILE A 170 1.14 -6.87 -10.59
N PHE A 171 1.47 -6.42 -9.39
CA PHE A 171 2.80 -6.49 -8.77
C PHE A 171 2.79 -7.52 -7.66
N ARG A 172 3.57 -8.59 -7.85
CA ARG A 172 3.68 -9.75 -6.96
C ARG A 172 2.32 -10.35 -6.57
N VAL A 173 2.20 -11.62 -6.93
CA VAL A 173 1.09 -12.49 -6.57
C VAL A 173 1.70 -13.73 -5.93
#